data_AF-A0A285EC28-F1
#
_entry.id   AF-A0A285EC28-F1
#
_cell.length_a   1.000
_cell.length_b   1.000
_cell.length_c   1.000
_cell.angle_alpha   90.00
_cell.angle_beta   90.00
_cell.angle_gamma   90.00
#
_symmetry.space_group_name_H-M   'P 1'
#
loop_
_entity.id
_entity.type
_entity.pdbx_description
1 polymer ?
#
loop_
_entity_poly.entity_id
_entity_poly.type
_entity_poly.pdbx_seq_one_letter_code
_entity_poly.pdbx_strand_id
1 'polypeptide(L)' 'MADLTAMHGRGSAEQMAAWAAYRVLNDRWSALIRQAAGAGHTLADVARAAGCARPSLYRHLRS' A
#
# COMPACT_ATOMS: atom_id res chain seq x y z
N MET A 1 29.01 -6.43 5.44
CA MET A 1 27.56 -6.17 5.42
C MET A 1 26.88 -7.50 5.68
N ALA A 2 26.25 -7.65 6.85
CA ALA A 2 25.58 -8.91 7.19
C ALA A 2 24.22 -8.99 6.46
N ASP A 3 24.03 -10.10 5.77
CA ASP A 3 22.85 -10.50 5.03
C ASP A 3 21.67 -10.72 6.00
N LEU A 4 20.77 -9.74 6.09
CA LEU A 4 19.55 -9.79 6.92
C LEU A 4 18.43 -10.63 6.28
N THR A 5 18.64 -11.18 5.09
CA THR A 5 17.61 -11.94 4.37
C THR A 5 17.55 -13.40 4.78
N ALA A 6 18.61 -13.95 5.40
CA ALA A 6 18.70 -15.35 5.80
C ALA A 6 17.93 -15.72 7.10
N MET A 7 17.36 -14.75 7.82
CA MET A 7 16.65 -14.98 9.08
C MET A 7 15.11 -15.10 8.94
N HIS A 8 14.59 -15.36 7.73
CA HIS A 8 13.15 -15.51 7.45
C HIS A 8 12.61 -16.91 7.78
N GLY A 9 13.03 -17.46 8.92
CA GLY A 9 12.46 -18.69 9.47
C GLY A 9 11.13 -18.40 10.16
N ARG A 10 10.02 -18.61 9.43
CA ARG A 10 8.63 -18.64 9.93
C ARG A 10 8.13 -17.33 10.54
N GLY A 11 7.46 -16.52 9.72
CA GLY A 11 6.72 -15.37 10.24
C GLY A 11 5.68 -15.83 11.25
N SER A 12 5.66 -15.18 12.43
CA SER A 12 4.65 -15.46 13.45
C SER A 12 3.24 -15.26 12.86
N ALA A 13 2.22 -15.91 13.44
CA ALA A 13 0.83 -15.73 12.99
C ALA A 13 0.44 -14.24 12.94
N GLU A 14 0.96 -13.44 13.86
CA GLU A 14 0.82 -11.99 13.90
C GLU A 14 1.47 -11.30 12.70
N GLN A 15 2.65 -11.73 12.27
CA GLN A 15 3.32 -11.20 11.08
C GLN A 15 2.55 -11.55 9.79
N MET A 16 2.02 -12.76 9.69
CA MET A 16 1.18 -13.14 8.55
C MET A 16 -0.13 -12.35 8.52
N ALA A 17 -0.75 -12.13 9.68
CA ALA A 17 -1.97 -11.32 9.80
C ALA A 17 -1.71 -9.85 9.42
N ALA A 18 -0.59 -9.27 9.89
CA ALA A 18 -0.18 -7.91 9.51
C ALA A 18 0.09 -7.80 8.00
N TRP A 19 0.72 -8.81 7.40
CA TRP A 19 0.98 -8.83 5.96
C TRP A 19 -0.31 -8.98 5.13
N ALA A 20 -1.26 -9.80 5.59
CA ALA A 20 -2.56 -9.93 4.96
C ALA A 20 -3.36 -8.62 5.01
N ALA A 21 -3.37 -7.94 6.17
CA ALA A 21 -4.02 -6.64 6.32
C ALA A 21 -3.37 -5.57 5.42
N TYR A 22 -2.03 -5.55 5.36
CA TYR A 22 -1.28 -4.66 4.46
C TYR A 22 -1.65 -4.90 2.99
N ARG A 23 -1.70 -6.16 2.54
CA ARG A 23 -2.08 -6.51 1.17
C ARG A 23 -3.49 -6.03 0.81
N VAL A 24 -4.47 -6.29 1.68
CA VAL A 24 -5.86 -5.86 1.45
C VAL A 24 -5.94 -4.33 1.32
N LEU A 25 -5.23 -3.60 2.19
CA LEU A 25 -5.17 -2.15 2.12
C LEU A 25 -4.52 -1.68 0.81
N ASN A 26 -3.41 -2.30 0.40
CA ASN A 26 -2.68 -1.94 -0.82
C ASN A 26 -3.48 -2.23 -2.09
N ASP A 27 -4.18 -3.37 -2.15
CA ASP A 27 -5.03 -3.75 -3.27
C ASP A 27 -6.19 -2.76 -3.44
N ARG A 28 -6.79 -2.33 -2.33
CA ARG A 28 -7.85 -1.31 -2.32
C ARG A 28 -7.34 0.03 -2.88
N TRP A 29 -6.17 0.49 -2.44
CA TRP A 29 -5.57 1.72 -2.95
C TRP A 29 -5.22 1.63 -4.42
N SER A 30 -4.64 0.50 -4.84
CA SER A 30 -4.30 0.23 -6.23
C SER A 30 -5.54 0.26 -7.13
N ALA A 31 -6.67 -0.28 -6.66
CA ALA A 31 -7.94 -0.24 -7.38
C ALA A 31 -8.47 1.20 -7.55
N LEU A 32 -8.47 2.00 -6.48
CA LEU A 32 -8.91 3.40 -6.51
C LEU A 32 -8.06 4.24 -7.48
N ILE A 33 -6.75 4.02 -7.48
CA ILE A 33 -5.83 4.75 -8.36
C ILE A 33 -6.05 4.36 -9.82
N ARG A 34 -6.24 3.07 -10.12
CA ARG A 34 -6.57 2.63 -11.49
C ARG A 34 -7.91 3.17 -11.98
N GLN A 35 -8.93 3.18 -11.12
CA GLN A 35 -10.24 3.75 -11.44
C GLN A 35 -10.13 5.25 -11.71
N ALA A 36 -9.38 5.98 -10.90
CA ALA A 36 -9.14 7.40 -11.08
C ALA A 36 -8.39 7.69 -12.39
N ALA A 37 -7.37 6.90 -12.73
CA ALA A 37 -6.66 7.02 -14.00
C ALA A 37 -7.58 6.78 -15.20
N GLY A 38 -8.46 5.77 -15.14
CA GLY A 38 -9.45 5.50 -16.20
C GLY A 38 -10.51 6.60 -16.36
N ALA A 39 -10.81 7.32 -15.28
CA ALA A 39 -11.73 8.46 -15.28
C ALA A 39 -11.04 9.82 -15.55
N GLY A 40 -9.72 9.85 -15.77
CA GLY A 40 -8.96 11.08 -15.97
C GLY A 40 -8.76 11.93 -14.71
N HIS A 41 -8.99 11.38 -13.52
CA HIS A 41 -8.78 12.06 -12.25
C HIS A 41 -7.31 12.04 -11.83
N THR A 42 -6.87 13.11 -11.18
CA THR A 42 -5.49 13.20 -10.68
C THR A 42 -5.34 12.45 -9.36
N LEU A 43 -4.10 12.09 -9.00
CA LEU A 43 -3.81 11.54 -7.67
C LEU A 43 -4.20 12.51 -6.53
N ALA A 44 -4.27 13.81 -6.79
CA ALA A 44 -4.74 14.78 -5.81
C ALA A 44 -6.25 14.62 -5.52
N ASP A 45 -7.03 14.28 -6.54
CA ASP A 45 -8.46 14.05 -6.41
C ASP A 45 -8.74 12.75 -5.66
N VAL A 46 -7.93 11.71 -5.90
CA VAL A 46 -7.96 10.46 -5.12
C VAL A 46 -7.65 10.73 -3.65
N ALA A 47 -6.60 11.52 -3.38
CA ALA A 47 -6.20 11.90 -2.02
C ALA A 47 -7.34 12.63 -1.30
N ARG A 48 -7.95 13.61 -1.98
CA ARG A 48 -9.06 14.40 -1.47
C ARG A 48 -10.30 13.54 -1.22
N ALA A 49 -10.68 12.67 -2.15
CA ALA A 49 -11.83 11.78 -2.01
C ALA A 49 -11.65 10.77 -0.87
N ALA A 50 -10.42 10.33 -0.62
CA ALA A 50 -10.10 9.42 0.46
C ALA A 50 -9.79 10.11 1.80
N GLY A 51 -9.89 11.45 1.87
CA GLY A 51 -9.64 12.22 3.09
C GLY A 51 -8.21 12.11 3.62
N CYS A 52 -7.25 11.82 2.74
CA CYS A 52 -5.86 11.55 3.12
C CYS A 52 -4.89 12.56 2.47
N ALA A 53 -3.78 12.84 3.13
CA ALA A 53 -2.76 13.72 2.58
C ALA A 53 -1.99 13.04 1.42
N ARG A 54 -1.71 13.78 0.34
CA ARG A 54 -0.93 13.30 -0.82
C ARG A 54 0.38 12.56 -0.47
N PRO A 55 1.19 13.01 0.51
CA PRO A 55 2.42 12.29 0.89
C PRO A 55 2.16 10.86 1.38
N SER A 56 1.02 10.62 2.02
CA SER A 56 0.62 9.29 2.50
C SER A 56 0.35 8.30 1.36
N LEU A 57 -0.14 8.80 0.22
CA LEU A 57 -0.34 8.00 -1.00
C LEU A 57 0.98 7.62 -1.66
N TYR A 58 1.95 8.55 -1.76
CA TYR A 58 3.26 8.24 -2.33
C TYR A 58 4.01 7.18 -1.50
N ARG A 59 3.82 7.16 -0.17
CA ARG A 59 4.38 6.10 0.69
C ARG A 59 3.77 4.72 0.38
N HIS A 60 2.49 4.65 0.02
CA HIS A 60 1.84 3.39 -0.36
C HIS A 60 2.27 2.91 -1.74
N LEU A 61 2.52 3.83 -2.68
CA LEU A 61 2.90 3.50 -4.05
C LEU A 61 4.36 3.12 -4.25
N ARG A 62 5.25 3.46 -3.31
CA ARG A 62 6.70 3.26 -3.41
C ARG A 62 7.21 2.02 -2.65
N SER A 63 6.32 1.32 -1.95
CA SER A 63 6.61 0.06 -1.24
C SER A 63 6.14 -1.13 -2.06
#